data_AF-A0A804LGD2-F1
#
_entry.id   AF-A0A804LGD2-F1
#
_cell.length_a   1.000
_cell.length_b   1.000
_cell.length_c   1.000
_cell.angle_alpha   90.00
_cell.angle_beta   90.00
_cell.angle_gamma   90.00
#
_symmetry.space_group_name_H-M   'P 1'
#
loop_
_entity.id
_entity.type
_entity.pdbx_description
1 polymer ?
#
loop_
_entity_poly.entity_id
_entity_poly.type
_entity_poly.pdbx_seq_one_letter_code
_entity_poly.pdbx_strand_id
1 'polypeptide(L)'
;MEALGVDNCRIEVSGGDEVPAIECQWVSTFLDDNIYSSKIAPARTFCIFEEVEKMRAAGLIKGGSLENAMVCSISGGWLNPPLRFEDEPCRHKILDLIGDFSLFAQNGNQGFPIAHIIAYKAGHALHTDFLRHLSGKITVDQEQLAGRCSDVHGSCSSYVR
;
A
#
# COMPACT_ATOMS: atom_id res chain seq x y z
N MET A 1 -9.12 5.91 6.89
CA MET A 1 -8.65 6.19 5.52
C MET A 1 -9.68 7.07 4.85
N GLU A 2 -9.24 8.23 4.37
CA GLU A 2 -10.04 9.12 3.55
C GLU A 2 -9.38 9.18 2.16
N ALA A 3 -10.19 9.09 1.10
CA ALA A 3 -9.75 9.33 -0.27
C ALA A 3 -10.54 10.51 -0.83
N LEU A 4 -9.84 11.61 -1.12
CA LEU A 4 -10.41 12.81 -1.71
C LEU A 4 -9.96 12.90 -3.17
N GLY A 5 -10.88 13.29 -4.07
CA GLY A 5 -10.66 13.33 -5.51
C GLY A 5 -9.93 14.59 -5.96
N VAL A 6 -8.63 14.46 -6.26
CA VAL A 6 -7.83 15.24 -7.23
C VAL A 6 -6.47 14.54 -7.42
N ASP A 7 -5.83 14.80 -8.56
CA ASP A 7 -4.53 14.27 -8.96
C ASP A 7 -3.44 14.52 -7.89
N ASN A 8 -2.57 13.50 -7.73
CA ASN A 8 -1.47 13.32 -6.77
C ASN A 8 -1.81 12.40 -5.57
N CYS A 9 -1.40 11.14 -5.69
CA CYS A 9 -1.42 10.18 -4.58
C CYS A 9 -0.28 10.49 -3.61
N ARG A 10 -0.62 10.92 -2.40
CA ARG A 10 0.25 10.95 -1.22
C ARG A 10 -0.23 9.86 -0.27
N ILE A 11 0.63 8.88 0.00
CA ILE A 11 0.34 7.83 0.97
C ILE A 11 0.94 8.27 2.29
N GLU A 12 0.10 8.53 3.28
CA GLU A 12 0.54 8.81 4.66
C GLU A 12 0.43 7.52 5.46
N VAL A 13 1.54 6.90 5.83
CA VAL A 13 1.53 5.75 6.74
C VAL A 13 2.11 6.12 8.10
N SER A 14 1.35 5.86 9.15
CA SER A 14 1.84 5.83 10.53
C SER A 14 1.69 4.42 11.09
N GLY A 15 2.67 3.93 11.86
CA GLY A 15 2.61 2.62 12.51
C GLY A 15 3.65 2.52 13.61
N GLY A 16 3.26 1.91 14.73
CA GLY A 16 4.13 1.62 15.87
C GLY A 16 3.37 1.63 17.19
N ASP A 17 3.20 0.46 17.79
CA ASP A 17 3.13 0.30 19.25
C ASP A 17 4.53 0.57 19.82
N GLU A 18 4.62 1.05 21.06
CA GLU A 18 5.84 1.67 21.66
C GLU A 18 7.10 0.79 21.57
N VAL A 19 7.87 0.95 20.49
CA VAL A 19 9.24 0.48 20.35
C VAL A 19 10.07 1.69 19.94
N PRO A 20 11.00 2.19 20.78
CA PRO A 20 11.73 3.44 20.49
C PRO A 20 12.48 3.45 19.15
N ALA A 21 12.91 2.29 18.66
CA ALA A 21 13.58 2.17 17.36
C ALA A 21 12.60 2.10 16.15
N ILE A 22 11.32 1.88 16.40
CA ILE A 22 10.20 1.91 15.45
C ILE A 22 9.22 3.00 15.94
N GLU A 23 9.75 4.21 16.16
CA GLU A 23 8.94 5.35 16.56
C GLU A 23 7.94 5.77 15.47
N CYS A 24 7.06 6.73 15.78
CA CYS A 24 6.11 7.30 14.82
C CYS A 24 6.84 7.95 13.65
N GLN A 25 7.03 7.18 12.58
CA GLN A 25 7.61 7.64 11.34
C GLN A 25 6.50 8.05 10.36
N TRP A 26 6.79 9.08 9.57
CA TRP A 26 5.91 9.60 8.54
C TRP A 26 6.64 9.61 7.22
N VAL A 27 6.01 9.03 6.20
CA VAL A 27 6.52 9.03 4.84
C VAL A 27 5.41 9.50 3.91
N SER A 28 5.79 10.28 2.90
CA SER A 28 4.91 10.74 1.83
C SER A 28 5.64 10.52 0.51
N THR A 29 4.95 9.92 -0.45
CA THR A 29 5.53 9.65 -1.77
C THR A 29 4.46 9.65 -2.85
N PHE A 30 4.90 9.85 -4.09
CA PHE A 30 4.08 9.67 -5.29
C PHE A 30 4.28 8.25 -5.81
N LEU A 31 3.22 7.66 -6.37
CA LEU A 31 3.32 6.37 -7.04
C LEU A 31 3.82 6.59 -8.48
N ASP A 32 5.11 6.37 -8.66
CA ASP A 32 5.84 6.40 -9.93
C ASP A 32 6.72 5.15 -10.00
N ASP A 33 6.92 4.59 -11.19
CA ASP A 33 7.66 3.33 -11.37
C ASP A 33 9.11 3.40 -10.86
N ASN A 34 9.78 4.54 -11.06
CA ASN A 34 11.15 4.73 -10.57
C ASN A 34 11.18 4.87 -9.06
N ILE A 35 10.21 5.59 -8.48
CA ILE A 35 10.06 5.71 -7.03
C ILE A 35 9.76 4.35 -6.41
N TYR A 36 8.81 3.60 -6.98
CA TYR A 36 8.45 2.28 -6.48
C TYR A 36 9.67 1.35 -6.47
N SER A 37 10.33 1.19 -7.61
CA SER A 37 11.45 0.25 -7.77
C SER A 37 12.66 0.60 -6.89
N SER A 38 13.01 1.89 -6.78
CA SER A 38 14.22 2.31 -6.06
C SER A 38 14.00 2.63 -4.57
N LYS A 39 12.79 3.03 -4.17
CA LYS A 39 12.52 3.58 -2.83
C LYS A 39 11.48 2.81 -2.01
N ILE A 40 10.65 1.96 -2.61
CA ILE A 40 9.57 1.26 -1.90
C ILE A 40 9.75 -0.26 -1.96
N ALA A 41 9.87 -0.82 -3.17
CA ALA A 41 10.06 -2.25 -3.40
C ALA A 41 11.22 -2.88 -2.59
N PRO A 42 12.35 -2.19 -2.33
CA PRO A 42 13.43 -2.77 -1.53
C PRO A 42 13.14 -2.85 -0.02
N ALA A 43 12.05 -2.30 0.50
CA ALA A 43 11.80 -2.29 1.94
C ALA A 43 11.39 -3.67 2.49
N ARG A 44 12.19 -4.20 3.41
CA ARG A 44 11.94 -5.53 4.03
C ARG A 44 10.80 -5.46 5.04
N THR A 45 10.15 -6.61 5.22
CA THR A 45 9.21 -6.80 6.34
C THR A 45 9.95 -6.75 7.69
N PHE A 46 9.21 -6.53 8.78
CA PHE A 46 9.80 -6.41 10.11
C PHE A 46 8.96 -7.08 11.19
N CYS A 47 9.61 -7.48 12.28
CA CYS A 47 8.93 -8.02 13.45
C CYS A 47 9.63 -7.63 14.77
N ILE A 48 8.89 -7.78 15.87
CA ILE A 48 9.41 -7.60 17.22
C ILE A 48 10.00 -8.92 17.72
N PHE A 49 11.26 -8.88 18.16
CA PHE A 49 12.01 -10.07 18.58
C PHE A 49 11.28 -10.87 19.67
N GLU A 50 10.72 -10.17 20.65
CA GLU A 50 10.01 -10.76 21.79
C GLU A 50 8.73 -11.50 21.37
N GLU A 51 8.19 -11.22 20.17
CA GLU A 51 7.02 -11.89 19.62
C GLU A 51 7.36 -13.08 18.70
N VAL A 52 8.62 -13.21 18.28
CA VAL A 52 9.06 -14.24 17.31
C VAL A 52 8.78 -15.65 17.81
N GLU A 53 9.15 -15.95 19.05
CA GLU A 53 8.95 -17.30 19.62
C GLU A 53 7.45 -17.66 19.72
N LYS A 54 6.61 -16.70 20.12
CA LYS A 54 5.16 -16.87 20.16
C LYS A 54 4.59 -17.14 18.77
N MET A 55 5.00 -16.38 17.76
CA MET A 55 4.56 -16.58 16.38
C MET A 55 5.02 -17.93 15.81
N ARG A 56 6.27 -18.34 16.09
CA ARG A 56 6.79 -19.66 15.69
C ARG A 56 6.04 -20.80 16.35
N ALA A 57 5.76 -20.70 17.65
CA ALA A 57 4.97 -21.67 18.39
C ALA A 57 3.53 -21.79 17.84
N ALA A 58 2.96 -20.70 17.33
CA ALA A 58 1.68 -20.69 16.62
C ALA A 58 1.75 -21.21 15.17
N GLY A 59 2.94 -21.64 14.71
CA GLY A 59 3.14 -22.14 13.35
C GLY A 59 3.17 -21.05 12.27
N LEU A 60 3.34 -19.78 12.66
CA LEU A 60 3.53 -18.64 11.77
C LEU A 60 5.02 -18.41 11.49
N ILE A 61 5.33 -17.52 10.54
CA ILE A 61 6.69 -17.04 10.22
C ILE A 61 7.74 -18.15 10.01
N LYS A 62 7.33 -19.33 9.55
CA LYS A 62 8.20 -20.52 9.42
C LYS A 62 9.40 -20.32 8.47
N GLY A 63 9.28 -19.42 7.50
CA GLY A 63 10.37 -19.03 6.60
C GLY A 63 11.14 -17.78 7.04
N GLY A 64 10.83 -17.20 8.20
CA GLY A 64 11.42 -15.95 8.67
C GLY A 64 12.87 -16.12 9.11
N SER A 65 13.74 -15.24 8.61
CA SER A 65 15.16 -15.19 8.94
C SER A 65 15.66 -13.73 8.94
N LEU A 66 16.85 -13.49 9.50
CA LEU A 66 17.48 -12.16 9.46
C LEU A 66 17.84 -11.69 8.04
N GLU A 67 17.86 -12.61 7.06
CA GLU A 67 18.13 -12.29 5.65
C GLU A 67 16.90 -11.69 4.94
N ASN A 68 15.69 -12.05 5.39
CA ASN A 68 14.43 -11.66 4.73
C ASN A 68 13.53 -10.74 5.56
N ALA A 69 13.79 -10.60 6.86
CA ALA A 69 13.05 -9.71 7.75
C ALA A 69 14.01 -8.88 8.62
N MET A 70 13.61 -7.65 8.91
CA MET A 70 14.21 -6.84 9.97
C MET A 70 13.65 -7.27 11.30
N VAL A 71 14.51 -7.38 12.31
CA VAL A 71 14.06 -7.77 13.66
C VAL A 71 14.48 -6.68 14.62
N CYS A 72 13.52 -6.16 15.38
CA CYS A 72 13.76 -5.15 16.40
C CYS A 72 13.45 -5.73 17.77
N SER A 73 14.34 -5.54 18.75
CA SER A 73 14.03 -5.77 20.16
C SER A 73 13.49 -4.49 20.79
N ILE A 74 12.53 -4.62 21.70
CA ILE A 74 11.97 -3.50 22.46
C ILE A 74 13.06 -2.76 23.26
N SER A 75 14.02 -3.50 23.82
CA SER A 75 15.09 -2.92 24.67
C SER A 75 16.42 -2.72 23.94
N GLY A 76 16.66 -3.47 22.85
CA GLY A 76 17.95 -3.50 22.16
C GLY A 76 18.00 -2.81 20.78
N GLY A 77 16.86 -2.35 20.25
CA GLY A 77 16.80 -1.78 18.90
C GLY A 77 16.94 -2.83 17.79
N TRP A 78 17.43 -2.41 16.62
CA TRP A 78 17.56 -3.28 15.44
C TRP A 78 18.64 -4.34 15.60
N LEU A 79 18.29 -5.61 15.37
CA LEU A 79 19.19 -6.76 15.52
C LEU A 79 20.03 -7.05 14.26
N ASN A 80 19.59 -6.60 13.09
CA ASN A 80 20.26 -6.83 11.81
C ASN A 80 20.47 -5.55 10.98
N PRO A 81 21.20 -4.55 11.50
CA PRO A 81 21.64 -3.41 10.71
C PRO A 81 22.69 -3.83 9.64
N PRO A 82 22.90 -3.00 8.59
CA PRO A 82 22.22 -1.73 8.35
C PRO A 82 20.79 -1.91 7.84
N LEU A 83 19.96 -0.90 8.11
CA LEU A 83 18.71 -0.73 7.37
C LEU A 83 19.03 -0.27 5.95
N ARG A 84 18.19 -0.65 4.99
CA ARG A 84 18.25 -0.15 3.61
C ARG A 84 17.81 1.30 3.55
N PHE A 85 16.89 1.68 4.45
CA PHE A 85 16.39 3.03 4.63
C PHE A 85 16.22 3.32 6.12
N GLU A 86 16.41 4.57 6.54
CA GLU A 86 16.14 4.99 7.92
C GLU A 86 14.67 4.79 8.32
N ASP A 87 13.78 4.95 7.35
CA ASP A 87 12.32 4.77 7.41
C ASP A 87 11.85 3.45 6.75
N GLU A 88 12.70 2.41 6.73
CA GLU A 88 12.39 1.12 6.09
C GLU A 88 11.05 0.49 6.58
N PRO A 89 10.68 0.53 7.87
CA PRO A 89 9.37 0.04 8.34
C PRO A 89 8.18 0.77 7.70
N CYS A 90 8.26 2.10 7.60
CA CYS A 90 7.22 2.92 6.96
C CYS A 90 7.10 2.65 5.45
N ARG A 91 8.24 2.50 4.77
CA ARG A 91 8.26 2.12 3.34
C ARG A 91 7.66 0.74 3.11
N HIS A 92 7.92 -0.22 3.99
CA HIS A 92 7.32 -1.54 3.91
C HIS A 92 5.80 -1.48 4.07
N LYS A 93 5.27 -0.59 4.92
CA LYS A 93 3.81 -0.42 5.02
C LYS A 93 3.19 0.25 3.78
N ILE A 94 3.92 1.13 3.09
CA ILE A 94 3.51 1.58 1.75
C ILE A 94 3.49 0.37 0.78
N LEU A 95 4.52 -0.48 0.83
CA LEU A 95 4.59 -1.67 -0.02
C LEU A 95 3.41 -2.63 0.24
N ASP A 96 3.04 -2.84 1.52
CA ASP A 96 1.85 -3.60 1.92
C ASP A 96 0.56 -2.99 1.33
N LEU A 97 0.38 -1.67 1.46
CA LEU A 97 -0.78 -0.97 0.90
C LEU A 97 -0.84 -1.12 -0.62
N ILE A 98 0.30 -1.01 -1.32
CA ILE A 98 0.39 -1.21 -2.77
C ILE A 98 0.00 -2.64 -3.15
N GLY A 99 0.50 -3.62 -2.42
CA GLY A 99 0.13 -5.02 -2.61
C GLY A 99 -1.37 -5.25 -2.43
N ASP A 100 -1.95 -4.78 -1.33
CA ASP A 100 -3.37 -4.99 -1.03
C ASP A 100 -4.31 -4.32 -2.04
N PHE A 101 -3.99 -3.11 -2.50
CA PHE A 101 -4.75 -2.38 -3.51
C PHE A 101 -4.68 -3.07 -4.87
N SER A 102 -3.55 -3.68 -5.22
CA SER A 102 -3.40 -4.41 -6.49
C SER A 102 -4.40 -5.57 -6.63
N LEU A 103 -4.89 -6.14 -5.51
CA LEU A 103 -5.91 -7.19 -5.52
C LEU A 103 -7.28 -6.71 -6.05
N PHE A 104 -7.48 -5.40 -6.13
CA PHE A 104 -8.69 -4.78 -6.70
C PHE A 104 -8.53 -4.37 -8.17
N ALA A 105 -7.42 -4.74 -8.81
CA ALA A 105 -7.23 -4.55 -10.24
C ALA A 105 -8.35 -5.23 -11.04
N GLN A 106 -9.10 -4.45 -11.81
CA GLN A 106 -10.18 -4.92 -12.67
C GLN A 106 -10.18 -4.16 -13.99
N ASN A 107 -10.67 -4.77 -15.06
CA ASN A 107 -10.85 -4.12 -16.36
C ASN A 107 -9.56 -3.46 -16.90
N GLY A 108 -8.40 -4.05 -16.62
CA GLY A 108 -7.10 -3.56 -17.08
C GLY A 108 -6.52 -2.38 -16.28
N ASN A 109 -7.15 -1.95 -15.19
CA ASN A 109 -6.56 -0.97 -14.26
C ASN A 109 -5.60 -1.65 -13.25
N GLN A 110 -4.81 -0.83 -12.55
CA GLN A 110 -3.80 -1.29 -11.58
C GLN A 110 -4.36 -1.52 -10.16
N GLY A 111 -5.67 -1.43 -9.95
CA GLY A 111 -6.31 -1.51 -8.63
C GLY A 111 -6.16 -0.25 -7.76
N PHE A 112 -5.35 0.71 -8.21
CA PHE A 112 -5.16 1.99 -7.54
C PHE A 112 -6.11 3.07 -8.06
N PRO A 113 -6.86 3.75 -7.18
CA PRO A 113 -7.64 4.92 -7.56
C PRO A 113 -6.73 6.13 -7.76
N ILE A 114 -7.16 7.05 -8.63
CA ILE A 114 -6.59 8.39 -8.69
C ILE A 114 -7.14 9.17 -7.50
N ALA A 115 -6.39 9.16 -6.40
CA ALA A 115 -6.78 9.81 -5.15
C ALA A 115 -5.57 10.08 -4.26
N HIS A 116 -5.77 10.99 -3.30
CA HIS A 116 -4.90 11.14 -2.13
C HIS A 116 -5.29 10.10 -1.06
N ILE A 117 -4.36 9.25 -0.59
CA ILE A 117 -4.68 8.14 0.34
C ILE A 117 -3.97 8.33 1.69
N ILE A 118 -4.74 8.58 2.75
CA ILE A 118 -4.18 8.71 4.10
C ILE A 118 -4.46 7.43 4.91
N ALA A 119 -3.40 6.75 5.36
CA ALA A 119 -3.44 5.44 6.02
C ALA A 119 -2.79 5.48 7.43
N TYR A 120 -3.57 5.86 8.44
CA TYR A 120 -3.10 5.89 9.84
C TYR A 120 -3.24 4.53 10.53
N LYS A 121 -2.14 3.98 11.06
CA LYS A 121 -2.09 2.65 11.73
C LYS A 121 -2.85 1.57 10.96
N ALA A 122 -2.75 1.62 9.63
CA ALA A 122 -3.51 0.78 8.74
C ALA A 122 -2.78 -0.55 8.49
N GLY A 123 -3.54 -1.64 8.52
CA GLY A 123 -3.07 -2.97 8.13
C GLY A 123 -4.02 -3.61 7.11
N HIS A 124 -3.69 -4.82 6.67
CA HIS A 124 -4.38 -5.52 5.58
C HIS A 124 -5.90 -5.60 5.74
N ALA A 125 -6.40 -5.80 6.96
CA ALA A 125 -7.83 -5.82 7.24
C ALA A 125 -8.49 -4.46 6.92
N LEU A 126 -7.88 -3.35 7.35
CA LEU A 126 -8.39 -2.01 7.08
C LEU A 126 -8.28 -1.65 5.60
N HIS A 127 -7.20 -2.06 4.90
CA HIS A 127 -7.06 -1.86 3.46
C HIS A 127 -8.17 -2.58 2.69
N THR A 128 -8.39 -3.85 3.02
CA THR A 128 -9.43 -4.67 2.39
C THR A 128 -10.82 -4.08 2.63
N ASP A 129 -11.12 -3.69 3.87
CA ASP A 129 -12.41 -3.09 4.21
C ASP A 129 -12.61 -1.76 3.51
N PHE A 130 -11.58 -0.91 3.45
CA PHE A 130 -11.63 0.35 2.72
C PHE A 130 -11.94 0.14 1.23
N LEU A 131 -11.27 -0.81 0.58
CA LEU A 131 -11.47 -1.11 -0.84
C LEU A 131 -12.86 -1.70 -1.13
N ARG A 132 -13.39 -2.55 -0.22
CA ARG A 132 -14.79 -2.99 -0.29
C ARG A 132 -15.76 -1.82 -0.24
N HIS A 133 -15.55 -0.86 0.67
CA HIS A 133 -16.40 0.33 0.75
C HIS A 133 -16.29 1.22 -0.50
N LEU A 134 -15.10 1.35 -1.09
CA LEU A 134 -14.94 2.05 -2.37
C LEU A 134 -15.70 1.34 -3.49
N SER A 135 -15.56 0.03 -3.64
CA SER A 135 -16.27 -0.73 -4.68
C SER A 135 -17.81 -0.62 -4.57
N GLY A 136 -18.35 -0.59 -3.34
CA GLY A 136 -19.78 -0.41 -3.10
C GLY A 136 -20.29 1.02 -3.34
N LYS A 137 -19.40 2.02 -3.34
CA LYS A 137 -19.73 3.43 -3.66
C LYS A 137 -19.43 3.79 -5.12
N ILE A 138 -18.58 3.03 -5.80
CA ILE A 138 -18.33 3.12 -7.25
C ILE A 138 -19.43 2.32 -7.98
N THR A 139 -20.71 2.62 -7.71
CA THR A 139 -21.73 2.43 -8.75
C THR A 139 -21.53 3.56 -9.73
N VAL A 140 -20.81 3.28 -10.81
CA VAL A 140 -20.76 4.17 -11.97
C VAL A 140 -22.20 4.31 -12.45
N ASP A 141 -22.71 5.53 -12.40
CA ASP A 141 -23.98 5.89 -13.01
C ASP A 141 -23.83 5.72 -14.53
N GLN A 142 -24.07 4.50 -15.03
CA GLN A 142 -23.85 4.16 -16.44
C GLN A 142 -24.78 4.95 -17.38
N GLU A 143 -25.81 5.61 -16.85
CA GLU A 143 -26.69 6.49 -17.63
C GLU A 143 -26.02 7.83 -18.03
N GLN A 144 -25.01 8.32 -17.30
CA GLN A 144 -24.40 9.63 -17.62
C GLN A 144 -23.34 9.60 -18.74
N LEU A 145 -22.76 8.43 -19.05
CA LEU A 145 -21.79 8.30 -20.14
C LEU A 145 -22.44 7.98 -21.50
N ALA A 146 -23.65 7.42 -21.51
CA ALA A 146 -24.39 7.16 -22.75
C ALA A 146 -25.04 8.44 -23.33
N GLY A 147 -25.31 9.46 -22.50
CA GLY A 147 -26.02 10.69 -22.90
C GLY A 147 -25.19 11.77 -23.60
N ARG A 148 -23.87 11.57 -23.81
CA ARG A 148 -23.01 12.58 -24.48
C ARG A 148 -22.51 12.17 -25.86
N CYS A 149 -22.90 11.00 -26.38
CA CYS A 149 -22.44 10.49 -27.68
C CYS A 149 -23.40 10.71 -28.86
N SER A 150 -24.52 11.42 -28.69
CA SER A 150 -25.49 11.63 -29.77
C SER A 150 -25.27 12.89 -30.62
N ASP A 151 -24.40 13.82 -30.23
CA ASP A 151 -24.29 15.13 -30.90
C ASP A 151 -22.89 15.43 -31.46
N VAL A 152 -22.32 14.53 -32.27
CA VAL A 152 -21.45 14.95 -33.37
C VAL A 152 -21.50 13.95 -34.51
N HIS A 153 -22.25 14.30 -35.55
CA HIS A 153 -22.16 13.71 -36.88
C HIS A 153 -20.73 13.85 -37.41
N GLY A 154 -20.08 12.73 -37.77
CA GLY A 154 -18.82 12.79 -38.51
C GLY A 154 -17.99 11.51 -38.47
N SER A 155 -18.35 10.54 -39.31
CA SER A 155 -17.47 9.56 -39.97
C SER A 155 -16.03 9.44 -39.43
N CYS A 156 -15.71 8.30 -38.80
CA CYS A 156 -14.47 7.60 -39.16
C CYS A 156 -14.54 6.11 -38.81
N SER A 157 -14.52 5.31 -39.88
CA SER A 157 -14.30 3.87 -39.87
C SER A 157 -12.84 3.54 -39.51
N SER A 158 -12.64 2.36 -38.94
CA SER A 158 -11.40 1.57 -38.90
C SER A 158 -10.23 2.08 -38.03
N TYR A 159 -10.04 1.46 -36.86
CA TYR A 159 -8.82 0.70 -36.54
C TYR A 159 -9.03 -0.18 -35.30
N VAL A 160 -9.26 -1.47 -35.52
CA VAL A 160 -9.04 -2.53 -34.53
C VAL A 160 -8.18 -3.58 -35.21
N ARG A 161 -6.94 -3.70 -34.75
CA ARG A 161 -6.19 -4.95 -34.64
C ARG A 161 -5.36 -4.88 -33.37
#